data_AF-A0A4R2CGT4-F1
#
_entry.id   AF-A0A4R2CGT4-F1
#
_cell.length_a   1.000
_cell.length_b   1.000
_cell.length_c   1.000
_cell.angle_alpha   90.00
_cell.angle_beta   90.00
_cell.angle_gamma   90.00
#
_symmetry.space_group_name_H-M   'P 1'
#
loop_
_entity.id
_entity.type
_entity.pdbx_description
1 polymer ?
#
loop_
_entity_poly.entity_id
_entity_poly.type
_entity_poly.pdbx_seq_one_letter_code
_entity_poly.pdbx_strand_id
1 'polypeptide(L)'
;MSENALVRVEQVCVELAAVGEPITFTAVAERARVGRATLYRNTQLRAVVDEHRTRQTEARTLTGLATEVAHLRIVVEELAGSVTRHEEQLRRLRRSPPRRR
;
A
#
# COMPACT_ATOMS: atom_id res chain seq x y z
N MET A 1 -8.84 10.84 -21.59
CA MET A 1 -9.38 11.76 -20.56
C MET A 1 -9.79 11.01 -19.27
N SER A 2 -10.51 9.88 -19.35
CA SER A 2 -11.00 9.14 -18.16
C SER A 2 -9.94 8.29 -17.43
N GLU A 3 -8.98 7.70 -18.15
CA GLU A 3 -7.91 6.88 -17.56
C GLU A 3 -7.01 7.68 -16.60
N ASN A 4 -6.73 8.94 -16.95
CA ASN A 4 -6.00 9.86 -16.09
C ASN A 4 -6.80 10.26 -14.83
N ALA A 5 -8.13 10.21 -14.87
CA ALA A 5 -8.96 10.46 -13.69
C ALA A 5 -8.97 9.26 -12.73
N LEU A 6 -8.98 8.02 -13.25
CA LEU A 6 -8.87 6.80 -12.46
C LEU A 6 -7.57 6.77 -11.65
N VAL A 7 -6.42 6.93 -12.33
CA VAL A 7 -5.10 6.92 -11.68
C VAL A 7 -5.00 8.00 -10.59
N ARG A 8 -5.52 9.21 -10.86
CA ARG A 8 -5.52 10.29 -9.85
C ARG A 8 -6.41 9.98 -8.65
N VAL A 9 -7.59 9.40 -8.88
CA VAL A 9 -8.51 9.02 -7.80
C VAL A 9 -7.89 7.93 -6.94
N GLU A 10 -7.30 6.90 -7.54
CA GLU A 10 -6.59 5.83 -6.84
C GLU A 10 -5.43 6.39 -6.01
N GLN A 11 -4.58 7.23 -6.60
CA GLN A 11 -3.47 7.88 -5.90
C GLN A 11 -3.94 8.69 -4.69
N VAL A 12 -5.00 9.50 -4.84
CA VAL A 12 -5.56 10.29 -3.74
C VAL A 12 -6.15 9.39 -2.63
N CYS A 13 -6.78 8.27 -2.99
CA CYS A 13 -7.26 7.31 -2.00
C CYS A 13 -6.12 6.69 -1.19
N VAL A 14 -4.99 6.37 -1.83
CA VAL A 14 -3.78 5.89 -1.14
C VAL A 14 -3.20 6.96 -0.22
N GLU A 15 -3.10 8.21 -0.68
CA GLU A 15 -2.60 9.32 0.13
C GLU A 15 -3.46 9.56 1.37
N LEU A 16 -4.79 9.60 1.21
CA LEU A 16 -5.74 9.74 2.32
C LEU A 16 -5.61 8.60 3.34
N ALA A 17 -5.44 7.36 2.86
CA ALA A 17 -5.19 6.22 3.73
C ALA A 17 -3.88 6.38 4.52
N ALA A 18 -2.80 6.81 3.86
CA ALA A 18 -1.48 6.97 4.46
C ALA A 18 -1.46 8.03 5.58
N VAL A 19 -2.19 9.14 5.41
CA VAL A 19 -2.33 10.18 6.46
C VAL A 19 -3.42 9.86 7.49
N GLY A 20 -4.16 8.77 7.32
CA GLY A 20 -5.27 8.37 8.19
C GLY A 20 -6.53 9.23 8.05
N GLU A 21 -6.64 10.04 7.00
CA GLU A 21 -7.83 10.85 6.75
C GLU A 21 -9.00 10.00 6.20
N PRO A 22 -10.26 10.28 6.58
CA PRO A 22 -11.41 9.54 6.07
C PRO A 22 -11.54 9.60 4.55
N ILE A 23 -11.62 8.43 3.91
CA ILE A 23 -11.84 8.33 2.47
C ILE A 23 -13.32 8.59 2.17
N THR A 24 -13.61 9.80 1.71
CA THR A 24 -14.96 10.24 1.32
C THR A 24 -14.98 10.74 -0.12
N PHE A 25 -16.13 10.62 -0.79
CA PHE A 25 -16.31 11.13 -2.15
C PHE A 25 -16.02 12.63 -2.27
N THR A 26 -16.28 13.41 -1.22
CA THR A 26 -15.98 14.85 -1.19
C THR A 26 -14.47 15.09 -1.13
N ALA A 27 -13.77 14.46 -0.17
CA ALA A 27 -12.32 14.62 -0.03
C ALA A 27 -11.55 14.15 -1.28
N VAL A 28 -11.99 13.03 -1.87
CA VAL A 28 -11.39 12.49 -3.10
C VAL A 28 -11.66 13.43 -4.29
N ALA A 29 -12.89 13.94 -4.44
CA ALA A 29 -13.23 14.87 -5.52
C ALA A 29 -12.36 16.14 -5.48
N GLU A 30 -12.21 16.72 -4.29
CA GLU A 30 -11.44 17.94 -4.07
C GLU A 30 -9.95 17.73 -4.38
N ARG A 31 -9.34 16.67 -3.85
CA ARG A 31 -7.90 16.38 -4.02
C ARG A 31 -7.57 15.87 -5.42
N ALA A 32 -8.41 15.01 -6.02
CA ALA A 32 -8.20 14.51 -7.38
C ALA A 32 -8.54 15.54 -8.47
N ARG A 33 -9.17 16.67 -8.09
CA ARG A 33 -9.71 17.69 -8.99
C ARG A 33 -10.69 17.10 -10.01
N VAL A 34 -11.63 16.30 -9.49
CA VAL A 34 -12.70 15.66 -10.25
C VAL A 34 -14.04 16.08 -9.65
N GLY A 35 -15.01 16.47 -10.47
CA GLY A 35 -16.32 16.84 -9.96
C GLY A 35 -17.00 15.66 -9.25
N ARG A 36 -17.64 15.89 -8.09
CA ARG A 36 -18.39 14.85 -7.36
C ARG A 36 -19.42 14.13 -8.25
N ALA A 37 -20.11 14.87 -9.12
CA ALA A 37 -21.05 14.30 -10.07
C ALA A 37 -20.38 13.29 -11.02
N THR A 38 -19.13 13.52 -11.42
CA THR A 38 -18.36 12.61 -12.26
C THR A 38 -17.98 11.33 -11.50
N LEU A 39 -17.58 11.44 -10.23
CA LEU A 39 -17.33 10.26 -9.38
C LEU A 39 -18.59 9.40 -9.21
N TYR A 40 -19.76 10.03 -8.99
CA TYR A 40 -21.00 9.28 -8.82
C TYR A 40 -21.54 8.65 -10.11
N ARG A 41 -21.34 9.32 -11.27
CA ARG A 41 -21.84 8.86 -12.57
C ARG A 41 -20.96 7.80 -13.22
N ASN A 42 -19.65 7.82 -12.95
CA ASN A 42 -18.73 6.81 -13.48
C ASN A 42 -18.60 5.64 -12.48
N THR A 43 -19.12 4.48 -12.86
CA THR A 43 -19.12 3.28 -12.03
C THR A 43 -17.73 2.80 -11.64
N GLN A 44 -16.72 2.97 -12.50
CA GLN A 44 -15.34 2.58 -12.20
C GLN A 44 -14.72 3.50 -11.14
N LEU A 45 -14.89 4.82 -11.29
CA LEU A 45 -14.40 5.78 -10.29
C LEU A 45 -15.08 5.57 -8.94
N ARG A 46 -16.39 5.28 -8.95
CA ARG A 46 -17.15 4.97 -7.75
C ARG A 46 -16.64 3.71 -7.06
N ALA A 47 -16.40 2.63 -7.82
CA ALA A 47 -15.91 1.36 -7.29
C ALA A 47 -14.56 1.52 -6.58
N VAL A 48 -13.61 2.26 -7.16
CA VAL A 48 -12.30 2.53 -6.55
C VAL A 48 -12.47 3.23 -5.19
N VAL A 49 -13.26 4.31 -5.13
CA VAL A 49 -13.48 5.05 -3.88
C VAL A 49 -14.16 4.18 -2.82
N ASP A 50 -15.17 3.40 -3.22
CA ASP A 50 -15.90 2.51 -2.31
C ASP A 50 -15.00 1.38 -1.77
N GLU A 51 -14.15 0.77 -2.60
CA GLU A 51 -13.19 -0.25 -2.19
C GLU A 51 -12.20 0.28 -1.16
N HIS A 52 -11.55 1.41 -1.46
CA HIS A 52 -10.58 2.02 -0.54
C HIS A 52 -11.23 2.44 0.78
N ARG A 53 -12.46 2.96 0.75
CA ARG A 53 -13.23 3.30 1.95
C ARG A 53 -13.55 2.06 2.80
N THR A 54 -13.96 0.96 2.17
CA THR A 54 -14.24 -0.31 2.87
C THR A 54 -12.96 -0.83 3.51
N ARG A 55 -11.85 -0.89 2.76
CA ARG A 55 -10.54 -1.30 3.28
C ARG A 55 -10.10 -0.43 4.46
N GLN A 56 -10.27 0.89 4.40
CA GLN A 56 -9.96 1.77 5.52
C GLN A 56 -10.86 1.51 6.74
N THR A 57 -12.14 1.21 6.52
CA THR A 57 -13.08 0.90 7.60
C THR A 57 -12.69 -0.40 8.29
N GLU A 58 -12.34 -1.43 7.51
CA GLU A 58 -11.84 -2.71 8.01
C GLU A 58 -10.52 -2.53 8.77
N ALA A 59 -9.56 -1.77 8.21
CA ALA A 59 -8.28 -1.46 8.86
C ALA A 59 -8.46 -0.68 10.18
N ARG A 60 -9.53 0.11 10.35
CA ARG A 60 -9.86 0.79 11.61
C ARG A 60 -10.55 -0.11 12.64
N THR A 61 -10.97 -1.33 12.27
CA THR A 61 -11.46 -2.29 13.26
C THR A 61 -10.29 -2.91 14.03
N LEU A 62 -10.50 -3.28 15.30
CA LEU A 62 -9.49 -3.99 16.09
C LEU A 62 -9.00 -5.27 15.40
N THR A 63 -9.89 -5.97 14.67
CA THR A 63 -9.56 -7.16 13.90
C THR A 63 -8.68 -6.84 12.69
N GLY A 64 -8.96 -5.73 11.98
CA GLY A 64 -8.14 -5.26 10.86
C GLY A 64 -6.73 -4.87 11.32
N LEU A 65 -6.63 -4.09 12.39
CA LEU A 65 -5.34 -3.74 13.01
C LEU A 65 -4.56 -4.98 13.46
N ALA A 66 -5.24 -5.96 14.08
CA ALA A 66 -4.60 -7.21 14.49
C ALA A 66 -4.06 -7.99 13.28
N THR A 67 -4.80 -8.01 12.17
CA THR A 67 -4.39 -8.67 10.92
C THR A 67 -3.18 -7.98 10.30
N GLU A 68 -3.18 -6.65 10.23
CA GLU A 68 -2.04 -5.88 9.71
C GLU A 68 -0.78 -6.06 10.55
N VAL A 69 -0.91 -6.05 11.89
CA VAL A 69 0.22 -6.31 12.80
C VAL A 69 0.77 -7.72 12.61
N ALA A 70 -0.10 -8.72 12.44
CA ALA A 70 0.31 -10.10 12.17
C ALA A 70 1.07 -10.20 10.83
N HIS A 71 0.57 -9.55 9.79
CA HIS A 71 1.22 -9.52 8.49
C HIS A 71 2.59 -8.82 8.53
N LEU A 72 2.68 -7.66 9.20
CA LEU A 72 3.95 -6.95 9.37
C LEU A 72 4.99 -7.78 10.12
N ARG A 73 4.58 -8.56 11.14
CA ARG A 73 5.50 -9.48 11.84
C ARG A 73 6.09 -10.52 10.91
N ILE A 74 5.26 -11.14 10.06
CA ILE A 74 5.72 -12.14 9.08
C ILE A 74 6.75 -11.53 8.14
N VAL A 75 6.44 -10.36 7.56
CA VAL A 75 7.36 -9.67 6.63
C VAL A 75 8.70 -9.32 7.31
N VAL A 76 8.67 -8.87 8.57
CA VAL A 76 9.88 -8.56 9.34
C VAL A 76 10.71 -9.82 9.62
N GLU A 77 10.08 -10.93 9.95
CA GLU A 77 10.77 -12.22 10.18
C GLU A 77 11.43 -12.74 8.90
N GLU A 78 10.74 -12.65 7.77
CA GLU A 78 11.30 -13.00 6.47
C GLU A 78 12.51 -12.13 6.10
N LEU A 79 12.42 -10.83 6.37
CA LEU A 79 13.52 -9.90 6.14
C LEU A 79 14.72 -10.24 7.03
N ALA A 80 14.51 -10.53 8.32
CA ALA A 80 15.57 -10.95 9.22
C ALA A 80 16.26 -12.24 8.75
N GLY A 81 15.48 -13.21 8.26
CA GLY A 81 16.00 -14.44 7.66
C GLY A 81 16.81 -14.18 6.39
N SER A 82 16.38 -13.23 5.56
CA SER A 82 17.12 -12.81 4.37
C SER A 82 18.44 -12.13 4.72
N VAL A 83 18.45 -11.22 5.69
CA VAL A 83 19.67 -10.52 6.16
C VAL A 83 20.69 -11.53 6.70
N THR A 84 20.26 -12.46 7.55
CA THR A 84 21.12 -13.50 8.12
C THR A 84 21.78 -14.35 7.03
N ARG A 85 21.02 -14.72 6.00
CA ARG A 85 21.54 -15.47 4.84
C ARG A 85 22.58 -14.67 4.06
N HIS A 86 22.31 -13.38 3.80
CA HIS A 86 23.25 -12.51 3.10
C HIS A 86 24.56 -12.33 3.89
N GLU A 87 24.48 -12.14 5.21
CA GLU A 87 25.67 -12.04 6.06
C GLU A 87 26.52 -13.32 6.04
N GLU A 88 25.89 -14.49 6.04
CA GLU A 88 26.59 -15.77 5.94
C GLU A 88 27.26 -15.96 4.58
N GLN A 89 26.59 -15.56 3.49
CA GLN A 89 27.20 -15.55 2.16
C GLN A 89 28.44 -14.64 2.09
N LEU A 90 28.35 -13.42 2.64
CA LEU A 90 29.47 -12.49 2.71
C LEU A 90 30.63 -13.06 3.56
N ARG A 91 30.32 -13.72 4.68
CA ARG A 91 31.33 -14.40 5.50
C ARG A 91 32.06 -15.49 4.73
N ARG A 92 31.33 -16.33 3.98
CA ARG A 92 31.93 -17.39 3.15
C ARG A 92 32.81 -16.84 2.04
N LEU A 93 32.36 -15.79 1.35
CA LEU A 93 33.14 -15.11 0.31
C LEU A 93 34.42 -14.48 0.86
N ARG A 94 34.35 -13.88 2.06
CA ARG A 94 35.54 -13.33 2.74
C ARG A 94 36.50 -14.42 3.25
N ARG A 95 35.99 -15.60 3.60
CA ARG A 95 36.80 -16.74 4.10
C ARG A 95 37.42 -17.58 2.99
N SER A 96 36.84 -17.62 1.80
CA SER A 96 37.46 -18.26 0.64
C SER A 96 38.53 -17.33 0.08
N PRO A 97 39.83 -17.61 0.21
CA PRO A 97 40.84 -16.83 -0.49
C PRO A 97 40.58 -16.96 -2.01
N PRO A 98 40.89 -15.91 -2.80
CA PRO A 98 40.81 -16.03 -4.25
C PRO A 98 41.69 -17.19 -4.68
N ARG A 99 41.09 -18.24 -5.25
CA ARG A 99 41.83 -19.29 -5.96
C ARG A 99 42.50 -18.63 -7.16
N ARG A 100 43.74 -18.14 -6.97
CA ARG A 100 44.62 -17.72 -8.05
C ARG A 100 44.88 -18.95 -8.93
N ARG A 101 44.45 -18.86 -10.19
CA ARG A 101 44.97 -19.66 -11.31
C ARG A 101 46.16 -18.94 -11.91
#